data_AF-A0A837RAP1-F1
#
_entry.id   AF-A0A837RAP1-F1
#
_cell.length_a   1.000
_cell.length_b   1.000
_cell.length_c   1.000
_cell.angle_alpha   90.00
_cell.angle_beta   90.00
_cell.angle_gamma   90.00
#
_symmetry.space_group_name_H-M   'P 1'
#
loop_
_entity.id
_entity.type
_entity.pdbx_description
1 polymer ?
#
loop_
_entity_poly.entity_id
_entity_poly.type
_entity_poly.pdbx_seq_one_letter_code
_entity_poly.pdbx_strand_id
1 'polypeptide(L)'
;MQIINEPQNALNQAIQGIQRAYPNLQWVPGTLGCYDRNFRDDQVPLIAGGGSGHDPAHWGYVGTGMLSAAVMGQVFQPPTPQEIIKVTKQVTKNHEAFFIIKNFPADVAAFTTAEAQLTAEG
;
A
#
# COMPACT_ATOMS: atom_id res chain seq x y z
N MET A 1 -11.42 -24.36 6.23
CA MET A 1 -11.89 -24.31 4.82
C MET A 1 -11.40 -23.01 4.22
N GLN A 2 -10.76 -23.04 3.05
CA GLN A 2 -10.40 -21.85 2.28
C GLN A 2 -11.29 -21.79 1.04
N ILE A 3 -11.84 -20.61 0.73
CA ILE A 3 -12.59 -20.38 -0.51
C ILE A 3 -11.65 -19.67 -1.47
N ILE A 4 -10.84 -20.44 -2.19
CA ILE A 4 -9.90 -19.96 -3.19
C ILE A 4 -9.94 -20.89 -4.40
N ASN A 5 -9.56 -20.37 -5.57
CA ASN A 5 -9.32 -21.21 -6.74
C ASN A 5 -7.93 -21.87 -6.60
N GLU A 6 -6.92 -21.28 -7.23
CA GLU A 6 -5.53 -21.71 -7.09
C GLU A 6 -4.77 -20.79 -6.14
N PRO A 7 -3.95 -21.31 -5.20
CA PRO A 7 -3.23 -20.48 -4.22
C PRO A 7 -2.40 -19.35 -4.83
N GLN A 8 -1.70 -19.61 -5.94
CA GLN A 8 -0.90 -18.62 -6.67
C GLN A 8 -1.73 -17.44 -7.22
N ASN A 9 -3.03 -17.65 -7.44
CA ASN A 9 -3.93 -16.67 -8.02
C ASN A 9 -4.81 -15.98 -6.96
N ALA A 10 -4.86 -16.51 -5.74
CA ALA A 10 -5.79 -16.08 -4.70
C ALA A 10 -5.67 -14.57 -4.41
N LEU A 11 -4.45 -14.05 -4.27
CA LEU A 11 -4.23 -12.63 -3.97
C LEU A 11 -4.70 -11.73 -5.12
N ASN A 12 -4.31 -12.06 -6.36
CA ASN A 12 -4.72 -11.29 -7.53
C ASN A 12 -6.24 -11.32 -7.73
N GLN A 13 -6.89 -12.45 -7.48
CA GLN A 13 -8.34 -12.59 -7.58
C GLN A 13 -9.06 -11.79 -6.47
N ALA A 14 -8.51 -11.78 -5.25
CA ALA A 14 -9.02 -10.94 -4.17
C ALA A 14 -8.95 -9.45 -4.54
N ILE A 15 -7.79 -9.00 -5.05
CA ILE A 15 -7.60 -7.62 -5.53
C ILE A 15 -8.60 -7.27 -6.63
N GLN A 16 -8.80 -8.15 -7.62
CA GLN A 16 -9.80 -7.93 -8.68
C GLN A 16 -11.22 -7.79 -8.12
N GLY A 17 -11.57 -8.57 -7.09
CA GLY A 17 -12.84 -8.44 -6.38
C GLY A 17 -12.98 -7.09 -5.69
N ILE A 18 -11.94 -6.66 -4.96
CA ILE A 18 -11.91 -5.37 -4.26
C ILE A 18 -12.02 -4.21 -5.25
N GLN A 19 -11.28 -4.23 -6.36
CA GLN A 19 -11.34 -3.23 -7.42
C GLN A 19 -12.75 -3.08 -8.00
N ARG A 20 -13.48 -4.18 -8.16
CA ARG A 20 -14.88 -4.16 -8.63
C ARG A 20 -15.84 -3.62 -7.57
N ALA A 21 -15.62 -3.95 -6.31
CA ALA A 21 -16.47 -3.52 -5.21
C ALA A 21 -16.27 -2.06 -4.79
N TYR A 22 -15.04 -1.55 -4.90
CA TYR A 22 -14.63 -0.24 -4.40
C TYR A 22 -13.96 0.59 -5.51
N PRO A 23 -14.73 1.21 -6.43
CA PRO A 23 -14.17 1.92 -7.59
C PRO A 23 -13.36 3.18 -7.24
N ASN A 24 -13.46 3.70 -6.03
CA ASN A 24 -12.62 4.81 -5.57
C ASN A 24 -11.22 4.36 -5.15
N LEU A 25 -11.02 3.06 -4.93
CA LEU A 25 -9.71 2.49 -4.61
C LEU A 25 -9.00 2.08 -5.90
N GLN A 26 -7.86 2.69 -6.17
CA GLN A 26 -7.09 2.48 -7.40
C GLN A 26 -5.77 1.80 -7.09
N TRP A 27 -5.32 0.89 -7.95
CA TRP A 27 -4.05 0.18 -7.78
C TRP A 27 -2.92 0.86 -8.54
N VAL A 28 -1.74 0.87 -7.92
CA VAL A 28 -0.53 1.38 -8.56
C VAL A 28 0.04 0.31 -9.48
N PRO A 29 0.21 0.55 -10.79
CA PRO A 29 0.65 -0.48 -11.72
C PRO A 29 1.99 -1.11 -11.31
N GLY A 30 2.09 -2.43 -11.37
CA GLY A 30 3.32 -3.17 -11.03
C GLY A 30 3.66 -3.20 -9.54
N THR A 31 2.71 -2.86 -8.67
CA THR A 31 2.78 -3.13 -7.23
C THR A 31 1.46 -3.77 -6.79
N LEU A 32 1.40 -4.23 -5.53
CA LEU A 32 0.14 -4.62 -4.92
C LEU A 32 -0.52 -3.45 -4.16
N GLY A 33 0.08 -2.26 -4.16
CA GLY A 33 -0.40 -1.10 -3.41
C GLY A 33 -1.56 -0.38 -4.09
N CYS A 34 -2.35 0.32 -3.28
CA CYS A 34 -3.52 1.07 -3.69
C CYS A 34 -3.60 2.45 -3.04
N TYR A 35 -4.40 3.34 -3.62
CA TYR A 35 -4.59 4.71 -3.17
C TYR A 35 -6.03 5.18 -3.37
N ASP A 36 -6.46 6.18 -2.59
CA ASP A 36 -7.76 6.83 -2.76
C ASP A 36 -7.70 7.74 -3.98
N ARG A 37 -8.53 7.46 -5.00
CA ARG A 37 -8.64 8.29 -6.22
C ARG A 37 -9.00 9.74 -5.92
N ASN A 38 -9.67 9.99 -4.80
CA ASN A 38 -10.14 11.32 -4.43
C ASN A 38 -9.13 12.08 -3.57
N PHE A 39 -8.05 11.43 -3.11
CA PHE A 39 -7.00 12.10 -2.35
C PHE A 39 -6.40 13.24 -3.17
N ARG A 40 -6.18 14.36 -2.49
CA ARG A 40 -5.51 15.55 -3.03
C ARG A 40 -4.27 15.78 -2.20
N ASP A 41 -3.17 16.09 -2.87
CA ASP A 41 -1.87 16.39 -2.27
C ASP A 41 -1.83 17.83 -1.73
N ASP A 42 -2.90 18.25 -1.05
CA ASP A 42 -3.00 19.49 -0.27
C ASP A 42 -2.95 19.21 1.24
N GLN A 43 -2.82 17.94 1.61
CA GLN A 43 -2.60 17.42 2.95
C GLN A 43 -1.47 16.39 2.91
N VAL A 44 -0.75 16.21 4.02
CA VAL A 44 0.29 15.18 4.11
C VAL A 44 -0.34 13.80 3.94
N PRO A 45 0.08 12.98 2.95
CA PRO A 45 -0.48 11.66 2.77
C PRO A 45 -0.09 10.73 3.91
N LEU A 46 -1.08 10.02 4.44
CA LEU A 46 -0.87 8.94 5.41
C LEU A 46 -0.75 7.62 4.66
N ILE A 47 0.36 6.91 4.85
CA ILE A 47 0.67 5.68 4.12
C ILE A 47 1.03 4.59 5.12
N ALA A 48 0.36 3.43 5.03
CA ALA A 48 0.68 2.25 5.81
C ALA A 48 0.93 1.03 4.91
N GLY A 49 1.53 -0.02 5.44
CA GLY A 49 1.78 -1.21 4.65
C GLY A 49 2.16 -2.46 5.44
N GLY A 50 2.38 -3.54 4.70
CA GLY A 50 2.86 -4.84 5.19
C GLY A 50 2.38 -6.00 4.32
N GLY A 51 2.59 -7.23 4.77
CA GLY A 51 2.17 -8.41 4.02
C GLY A 51 0.66 -8.57 3.90
N SER A 52 0.23 -9.16 2.78
CA SER A 52 -1.16 -9.55 2.55
C SER A 52 -1.60 -10.67 3.51
N GLY A 53 -2.91 -10.86 3.68
CA GLY A 53 -3.49 -11.86 4.59
C GLY A 53 -3.94 -11.29 5.95
N HIS A 54 -3.92 -9.97 6.10
CA HIS A 54 -4.44 -9.24 7.27
C HIS A 54 -5.65 -8.36 6.95
N ASP A 55 -6.30 -8.60 5.82
CA ASP A 55 -7.49 -7.90 5.35
C ASP A 55 -8.52 -7.69 6.50
N PRO A 56 -9.04 -6.47 6.70
CA PRO A 56 -8.95 -5.30 5.82
C PRO A 56 -7.63 -4.52 5.92
N ALA A 57 -6.69 -4.90 6.80
CA ALA A 57 -5.42 -4.22 6.93
C ALA A 57 -4.54 -4.45 5.67
N HIS A 58 -4.19 -3.44 4.87
CA HIS A 58 -4.44 -2.00 5.06
C HIS A 58 -5.31 -1.35 3.98
N TRP A 59 -5.58 -2.04 2.87
CA TRP A 59 -6.35 -1.47 1.76
C TRP A 59 -7.75 -1.01 2.16
N GLY A 60 -8.38 -1.67 3.14
CA GLY A 60 -9.71 -1.32 3.63
C GLY A 60 -9.74 -0.04 4.46
N TYR A 61 -8.58 0.52 4.81
CA TYR A 61 -8.44 1.82 5.49
C TYR A 61 -8.04 2.95 4.56
N VAL A 62 -7.96 2.70 3.24
CA VAL A 62 -7.66 3.72 2.25
C VAL A 62 -8.93 4.49 1.88
N GLY A 63 -8.92 5.79 2.11
CA GLY A 63 -10.05 6.66 1.88
C GLY A 63 -10.00 7.96 2.70
N THR A 64 -10.91 8.88 2.36
CA THR A 64 -11.03 10.18 3.03
C THR A 64 -11.15 10.03 4.55
N GLY A 65 -10.26 10.71 5.29
CA GLY A 65 -10.22 10.70 6.76
C GLY A 65 -9.38 9.57 7.37
N MET A 66 -8.77 8.70 6.55
CA MET A 66 -7.85 7.64 7.00
C MET A 66 -6.55 7.63 6.17
N LEU A 67 -6.19 6.50 5.54
CA LEU A 67 -4.98 6.40 4.73
C LEU A 67 -5.21 6.97 3.33
N SER A 68 -4.22 7.71 2.82
CA SER A 68 -4.17 8.13 1.42
C SER A 68 -3.79 6.97 0.50
N ALA A 69 -2.93 6.06 1.00
CA ALA A 69 -2.52 4.85 0.30
C ALA A 69 -2.15 3.72 1.26
N ALA A 70 -2.21 2.50 0.73
CA ALA A 70 -1.72 1.30 1.39
C ALA A 70 -0.76 0.54 0.46
N VAL A 71 0.35 0.04 1.01
CA VAL A 71 1.32 -0.77 0.28
C VAL A 71 1.31 -2.20 0.82
N MET A 72 0.74 -3.12 0.04
CA MET A 72 0.71 -4.53 0.38
C MET A 72 1.90 -5.27 -0.24
N GLY A 73 2.44 -6.25 0.47
CA GLY A 73 3.36 -7.24 -0.08
C GLY A 73 2.66 -8.57 -0.35
N GLN A 74 3.45 -9.62 -0.64
CA GLN A 74 2.93 -10.98 -0.74
C GLN A 74 2.34 -11.46 0.60
N VAL A 75 1.66 -12.61 0.60
CA VAL A 75 1.07 -13.17 1.82
C VAL A 75 2.14 -13.32 2.91
N PHE A 76 1.96 -12.63 4.04
CA PHE A 76 2.89 -12.54 5.18
C PHE A 76 4.31 -12.04 4.88
N GLN A 77 4.52 -11.35 3.77
CA GLN A 77 5.81 -10.73 3.43
C GLN A 77 5.60 -9.23 3.19
N PRO A 78 6.40 -8.33 3.78
CA PRO A 78 6.24 -6.90 3.57
C PRO A 78 6.45 -6.53 2.09
N PRO A 79 5.92 -5.37 1.65
CA PRO A 79 6.25 -4.84 0.34
C PRO A 79 7.75 -4.53 0.24
N THR A 80 8.26 -4.51 -0.99
CA THR A 80 9.64 -4.07 -1.26
C THR A 80 9.78 -2.55 -1.08
N PRO A 81 10.99 -2.03 -0.78
CA PRO A 81 11.23 -0.59 -0.73
C PRO A 81 10.79 0.13 -2.01
N GLN A 82 11.00 -0.49 -3.18
CA GLN A 82 10.65 0.07 -4.48
C GLN A 82 9.13 0.17 -4.67
N GLU A 83 8.36 -0.80 -4.19
CA GLU A 83 6.90 -0.71 -4.18
C GLU A 83 6.42 0.41 -3.27
N ILE A 84 7.03 0.57 -2.09
CA ILE A 84 6.72 1.66 -1.15
C ILE A 84 6.99 3.01 -1.84
N ILE A 85 8.18 3.20 -2.40
CA ILE A 85 8.57 4.43 -3.12
C ILE A 85 7.59 4.74 -4.25
N LYS A 86 7.24 3.73 -5.06
CA LYS A 86 6.36 3.89 -6.21
C LYS A 86 4.95 4.29 -5.80
N VAL A 87 4.42 3.73 -4.71
CA VAL A 87 3.11 4.10 -4.17
C VAL A 87 3.15 5.47 -3.52
N THR A 88 4.20 5.81 -2.77
CA THR A 88 4.36 7.16 -2.20
C THR A 88 4.35 8.23 -3.29
N LYS A 89 5.16 8.05 -4.35
CA LYS A 89 5.20 8.96 -5.51
C LYS A 89 3.89 9.02 -6.30
N GLN A 90 2.99 8.06 -6.12
CA GLN A 90 1.66 8.10 -6.74
C GLN A 90 0.73 9.09 -6.05
N VAL A 91 0.91 9.32 -4.74
CA VAL A 91 0.01 10.17 -3.94
C VAL A 91 0.57 11.55 -3.62
N THR A 92 1.88 11.77 -3.71
CA THR A 92 2.47 13.11 -3.47
C THR A 92 3.46 13.54 -4.55
N LYS A 93 3.42 14.85 -4.83
CA LYS A 93 4.39 15.64 -5.60
C LYS A 93 5.07 16.69 -4.73
N ASN A 94 4.59 16.92 -3.52
CA ASN A 94 5.18 17.85 -2.55
C ASN A 94 6.35 17.25 -1.76
N HIS A 95 6.66 15.97 -1.99
CA HIS A 95 7.73 15.23 -1.30
C HIS A 95 7.50 15.10 0.22
N GLU A 96 6.22 15.10 0.63
CA GLU A 96 5.81 14.89 2.02
C GLU A 96 5.04 13.58 2.15
N ALA A 97 5.36 12.77 3.15
CA ALA A 97 4.59 11.59 3.49
C ALA A 97 4.78 11.20 4.95
N PHE A 98 3.75 10.62 5.55
CA PHE A 98 3.83 10.05 6.89
C PHE A 98 3.63 8.53 6.84
N PHE A 99 4.68 7.77 7.18
CA PHE A 99 4.63 6.31 7.22
C PHE A 99 4.15 5.78 8.56
N ILE A 100 3.12 4.93 8.52
CA ILE A 100 2.62 4.18 9.67
C ILE A 100 3.10 2.73 9.54
N ILE A 101 4.10 2.37 10.34
CA ILE A 101 4.84 1.11 10.21
C ILE A 101 4.54 0.20 11.39
N LYS A 102 4.14 -1.04 11.11
CA LYS A 102 4.00 -2.07 12.15
C LYS A 102 5.39 -2.54 12.57
N ASN A 103 5.62 -2.70 13.88
CA ASN A 103 6.94 -3.02 14.42
C ASN A 103 7.35 -4.50 14.20
N PHE A 104 7.58 -4.86 12.94
CA PHE A 104 8.20 -6.11 12.53
C PHE A 104 9.52 -5.79 11.84
N PRO A 105 10.61 -6.53 12.11
CA PRO A 105 11.93 -6.19 11.58
C PRO A 105 11.97 -6.02 10.05
N ALA A 106 11.25 -6.88 9.32
CA ALA A 106 11.20 -6.83 7.85
C ALA A 106 10.40 -5.62 7.34
N ASP A 107 9.25 -5.31 7.95
CA ASP A 107 8.46 -4.10 7.65
C ASP A 107 9.29 -2.84 7.93
N VAL A 108 9.92 -2.74 9.11
CA VAL A 108 10.76 -1.59 9.50
C VAL A 108 11.92 -1.42 8.54
N ALA A 109 12.63 -2.49 8.17
CA ALA A 109 13.75 -2.41 7.24
C ALA A 109 13.31 -1.95 5.84
N ALA A 110 12.17 -2.45 5.34
CA ALA A 110 11.67 -2.08 4.02
C ALA A 110 11.26 -0.60 3.97
N PHE A 111 10.50 -0.13 4.96
CA PHE A 111 10.03 1.24 5.03
C PHE A 111 11.15 2.26 5.30
N THR A 112 12.11 1.95 6.17
CA THR A 112 13.26 2.85 6.42
C THR A 112 14.20 2.93 5.23
N THR A 113 14.36 1.84 4.45
CA THR A 113 15.09 1.87 3.18
C THR A 113 14.39 2.78 2.16
N ALA A 114 13.05 2.68 2.05
CA ALA A 114 12.26 3.53 1.17
C ALA A 114 12.32 5.01 1.58
N GLU A 115 12.18 5.30 2.89
CA GLU A 115 12.32 6.63 3.47
C GLU A 115 13.69 7.25 3.14
N ALA A 116 14.78 6.51 3.38
CA ALA A 116 16.13 7.00 3.11
C ALA A 116 16.35 7.34 1.63
N GLN A 117 15.80 6.53 0.70
CA GLN A 117 15.88 6.81 -0.74
C GLN A 117 15.04 8.01 -1.15
N LEU A 118 13.79 8.11 -0.67
CA LEU A 118 12.93 9.27 -0.94
C LEU A 118 13.58 10.56 -0.42
N THR A 119 14.09 10.55 0.80
CA THR A 119 14.76 11.70 1.43
C THR A 119 16.00 12.14 0.63
N ALA A 120 16.73 11.21 0.03
CA ALA A 120 17.89 11.53 -0.80
C ALA A 120 17.52 12.15 -2.15
N GLU A 121 16.30 11.94 -2.63
CA GLU A 121 15.77 12.55 -3.86
C GLU A 121 15.16 13.95 -3.63
N GLY A 122 14.97 14.32 -2.36
CA GLY A 122 14.27 15.52 -1.92
C GLY A 122 12.77 15.32 -1.81
#